data_AF-R5A3P7-F1
#
_entry.id   AF-R5A3P7-F1
#
_cell.length_a   1.000
_cell.length_b   1.000
_cell.length_c   1.000
_cell.angle_alpha   90.00
_cell.angle_beta   90.00
_cell.angle_gamma   90.00
#
_symmetry.space_group_name_H-M   'P 1'
#
loop_
_entity.id
_entity.type
_entity.pdbx_description
1 polymer ?
#
loop_
_entity_poly.entity_id
_entity_poly.type
_entity_poly.pdbx_seq_one_letter_code
_entity_poly.pdbx_strand_id
1 'polypeptide(L)'
;MTTLSDNRSLLLKVKFPMELFIITRGCTALVNLGYSFAAYAVMLVVFQIPVSWPVVFLPFIVACLFLFSLGLSYALAAAYVFYGDVQHLYTVVLTLWMYCSAIFYPADQLSGPIRQVVEINPLYLFIRCLRGAVMEARPPSWQDLALMILWGAGAYLVGWGIFRWFRVKLLQRL
;
A
#
# COMPACT_ATOMS: atom_id res chain seq x y z
N MET A 1 11.53 -1.31 -2.54
CA MET A 1 12.63 -0.35 -2.32
C MET A 1 13.98 -0.94 -2.70
N THR A 2 14.45 -2.01 -2.05
CA THR A 2 15.76 -2.63 -2.35
C THR A 2 15.80 -3.40 -3.68
N THR A 3 14.70 -3.47 -4.42
CA THR A 3 14.56 -4.32 -5.61
C THR A 3 15.52 -3.96 -6.73
N LEU A 4 15.89 -2.69 -6.85
CA LEU A 4 16.83 -2.21 -7.87
C LEU A 4 18.29 -2.34 -7.45
N SER A 5 18.59 -2.18 -6.16
CA SER A 5 19.95 -2.36 -5.63
C SER A 5 20.35 -3.84 -5.57
N ASP A 6 19.44 -4.69 -5.10
CA ASP A 6 19.71 -6.12 -4.90
C ASP A 6 19.91 -6.84 -6.24
N ASN A 7 19.25 -6.38 -7.31
CA ASN A 7 19.32 -6.97 -8.65
C ASN A 7 20.21 -6.18 -9.63
N ARG A 8 21.07 -5.28 -9.12
CA ARG A 8 21.94 -4.42 -9.95
C ARG A 8 22.80 -5.21 -10.95
N SER A 9 23.32 -6.36 -10.54
CA SER A 9 24.16 -7.23 -11.38
C SER A 9 23.40 -7.85 -12.57
N LEU A 10 22.09 -8.10 -12.41
CA LEU A 10 21.22 -8.60 -13.46
C LEU A 10 20.75 -7.48 -14.39
N LEU A 11 20.47 -6.29 -13.84
CA LEU A 11 20.08 -5.09 -14.58
C LEU A 11 21.17 -4.59 -15.54
N LEU A 12 22.44 -4.73 -15.17
CA LEU A 12 23.57 -4.32 -16.00
C LEU A 12 23.93 -5.33 -17.10
N LYS A 13 23.60 -6.62 -16.89
CA LYS A 13 23.97 -7.70 -17.81
C LYS A 13 22.89 -8.05 -18.83
N VAL A 14 21.61 -7.74 -18.54
CA VAL A 14 20.49 -8.09 -19.41
C VAL A 14 19.58 -6.87 -19.60
N LYS A 15 19.16 -6.60 -20.84
CA LYS A 15 18.26 -5.49 -21.20
C LYS A 15 16.82 -5.72 -20.71
N PHE A 16 16.61 -5.85 -19.41
CA PHE A 16 15.27 -5.88 -18.83
C PHE A 16 14.82 -4.51 -18.35
N PRO A 17 13.53 -4.14 -18.53
CA PRO A 17 13.00 -2.91 -17.96
C PRO A 17 12.95 -3.01 -16.44
N MET A 18 13.52 -2.01 -15.76
CA MET A 18 13.60 -1.92 -14.29
C MET A 18 12.25 -1.98 -13.59
N GLU A 19 11.18 -1.58 -14.29
CA GLU A 19 9.79 -1.60 -13.79
C GLU A 19 9.34 -3.01 -13.39
N LEU A 20 9.78 -4.04 -14.13
CA LEU A 20 9.40 -5.43 -13.87
C LEU A 20 9.84 -5.88 -12.47
N PHE A 21 11.01 -5.44 -11.98
CA PHE A 21 11.51 -5.82 -10.66
C PHE A 21 10.68 -5.22 -9.52
N ILE A 22 10.07 -4.06 -9.74
CA ILE A 22 9.21 -3.41 -8.75
C ILE A 22 7.85 -4.12 -8.75
N ILE A 23 7.32 -4.43 -9.93
CA ILE A 23 6.04 -5.15 -10.09
C ILE A 23 6.12 -6.55 -9.50
N THR A 24 7.17 -7.33 -9.78
CA THR A 24 7.31 -8.71 -9.28
C THR A 24 7.32 -8.76 -7.76
N ARG A 25 8.03 -7.84 -7.10
CA ARG A 25 7.97 -7.73 -5.63
C ARG A 25 6.61 -7.28 -5.12
N GLY A 26 5.93 -6.38 -5.84
CA GLY A 26 4.54 -6.05 -5.55
C GLY A 26 3.64 -7.29 -5.60
N CYS A 27 3.70 -8.06 -6.69
CA CYS A 27 2.93 -9.29 -6.83
C CYS A 27 3.26 -10.32 -5.73
N THR A 28 4.53 -10.43 -5.34
CA THR A 28 4.96 -11.29 -4.21
C THR A 28 4.29 -10.85 -2.90
N ALA A 29 4.23 -9.55 -2.64
CA ALA A 29 3.52 -9.02 -1.47
C ALA A 29 2.01 -9.28 -1.53
N LEU A 30 1.41 -9.23 -2.73
CA LEU A 30 -0.01 -9.55 -2.93
C LEU A 30 -0.31 -11.03 -2.64
N VAL A 31 0.56 -11.94 -3.07
CA VAL A 31 0.47 -13.38 -2.75
C VAL A 31 0.61 -13.59 -1.23
N ASN A 32 1.55 -12.91 -0.58
CA ASN A 32 1.71 -12.99 0.88
C ASN A 32 0.47 -12.46 1.62
N LEU A 33 -0.14 -11.38 1.13
CA LEU A 33 -1.42 -10.89 1.64
C LEU A 33 -2.54 -11.94 1.47
N GLY A 34 -2.55 -12.67 0.36
CA GLY A 34 -3.44 -13.80 0.13
C GLY A 34 -3.32 -14.90 1.19
N TYR A 35 -2.09 -15.29 1.55
CA TYR A 35 -1.86 -16.24 2.65
C TYR A 35 -2.36 -15.70 4.00
N SER A 36 -2.12 -14.43 4.29
CA SER A 36 -2.65 -13.78 5.50
C SER A 36 -4.18 -13.73 5.52
N PHE A 37 -4.83 -13.51 4.38
CA PHE A 37 -6.29 -13.56 4.28
C PHE A 37 -6.84 -14.98 4.46
N ALA A 38 -6.14 -16.01 3.99
CA ALA A 38 -6.54 -17.39 4.23
C ALA A 38 -6.54 -17.71 5.74
N ALA A 39 -5.47 -17.33 6.45
CA ALA A 39 -5.41 -17.47 7.91
C ALA A 39 -6.52 -16.65 8.61
N TYR A 40 -6.79 -15.45 8.12
CA TYR A 40 -7.87 -14.60 8.65
C TYR A 40 -9.26 -15.21 8.42
N ALA A 41 -9.52 -15.82 7.27
CA ALA A 41 -10.77 -16.51 6.99
C ALA A 41 -11.02 -17.69 7.95
N VAL A 42 -9.98 -18.46 8.29
CA VAL A 42 -10.07 -19.52 9.30
C VAL A 42 -10.49 -18.93 10.65
N MET A 43 -9.90 -17.80 11.05
CA MET A 43 -10.29 -17.11 12.29
C MET A 43 -11.77 -16.68 12.26
N LEU A 44 -12.27 -16.11 11.17
CA LEU A 44 -13.67 -15.70 11.07
C LEU A 44 -14.64 -16.86 11.29
N VAL A 45 -14.31 -18.05 10.77
CA VAL A 45 -15.11 -19.28 10.98
C VAL A 45 -15.07 -19.73 12.44
N VAL A 46 -13.89 -19.73 13.07
CA VAL A 46 -13.74 -20.11 14.48
C VAL A 46 -14.52 -19.16 15.41
N PHE A 47 -14.48 -17.86 15.15
CA PHE A 47 -15.18 -16.84 15.93
C PHE A 47 -16.66 -16.66 15.53
N GLN A 48 -17.18 -17.46 14.59
CA GLN A 48 -18.58 -17.43 14.15
C GLN A 48 -19.05 -16.04 13.69
N ILE A 49 -18.16 -15.27 13.04
CA ILE A 49 -18.50 -13.94 12.54
C ILE A 49 -19.27 -14.10 11.22
N PRO A 50 -20.51 -13.57 11.11
CA PRO A 50 -21.32 -13.74 9.91
C PRO A 50 -20.71 -12.95 8.74
N VAL A 51 -20.12 -13.69 7.80
CA VAL A 51 -19.61 -13.11 6.55
C VAL A 51 -20.80 -12.63 5.72
N SER A 52 -20.89 -11.32 5.56
CA SER A 52 -21.98 -10.66 4.85
C SER A 52 -21.60 -10.30 3.41
N TRP A 53 -22.59 -9.93 2.59
CA TRP A 53 -22.40 -9.51 1.19
C TRP A 53 -21.29 -8.46 0.93
N PRO A 54 -21.01 -7.49 1.83
CA PRO A 54 -19.98 -6.47 1.59
C PRO A 54 -18.55 -7.00 1.39
N VAL A 55 -18.28 -8.27 1.72
CA VAL A 55 -16.97 -8.90 1.45
C VAL A 55 -16.62 -8.93 -0.05
N VAL A 56 -17.60 -8.80 -0.95
CA VAL A 56 -17.34 -8.65 -2.40
C VAL A 56 -16.51 -7.41 -2.72
N PHE A 57 -16.54 -6.36 -1.88
CA PHE A 57 -15.72 -5.15 -2.06
C PHE A 57 -14.25 -5.34 -1.64
N LEU A 58 -13.94 -6.41 -0.91
CA LEU A 58 -12.58 -6.71 -0.44
C LEU A 58 -11.54 -6.75 -1.58
N PRO A 59 -11.73 -7.51 -2.68
CA PRO A 59 -10.80 -7.50 -3.81
C PRO A 59 -10.61 -6.10 -4.43
N PHE A 60 -11.66 -5.28 -4.47
CA PHE A 60 -11.57 -3.91 -4.97
C PHE A 60 -10.71 -3.02 -4.06
N ILE A 61 -10.95 -3.07 -2.74
CA ILE A 61 -10.17 -2.32 -1.74
C ILE A 61 -8.70 -2.73 -1.81
N VAL A 62 -8.42 -4.03 -1.91
CA VAL A 62 -7.07 -4.58 -2.03
C VAL A 62 -6.40 -4.12 -3.33
N ALA A 63 -7.13 -4.07 -4.45
CA ALA A 63 -6.60 -3.57 -5.72
C ALA A 63 -6.21 -2.08 -5.64
N CYS A 64 -7.04 -1.23 -5.03
CA CYS A 64 -6.70 0.18 -4.84
C CYS A 64 -5.50 0.36 -3.89
N LEU A 65 -5.45 -0.42 -2.80
CA LEU A 65 -4.31 -0.42 -1.87
C LEU A 65 -3.02 -0.89 -2.56
N PHE A 66 -3.12 -1.89 -3.43
CA PHE A 66 -2.00 -2.39 -4.22
C PHE A 66 -1.46 -1.33 -5.18
N LEU A 67 -2.33 -0.60 -5.89
CA LEU A 67 -1.93 0.52 -6.75
C LEU A 67 -1.26 1.65 -5.95
N PHE A 68 -1.82 1.98 -4.78
CA PHE A 68 -1.23 2.96 -3.86
C PHE A 68 0.19 2.54 -3.43
N SER A 69 0.35 1.30 -3.00
CA SER A 69 1.63 0.74 -2.56
C SER A 69 2.66 0.65 -3.70
N LEU A 70 2.21 0.28 -4.91
CA LEU A 70 3.06 0.26 -6.11
C LEU A 70 3.56 1.66 -6.46
N GLY A 71 2.68 2.66 -6.48
CA GLY A 71 3.06 4.06 -6.75
C GLY A 71 4.13 4.55 -5.77
N LEU A 72 3.92 4.30 -4.49
CA LEU A 72 4.89 4.63 -3.45
C LEU A 72 6.21 3.88 -3.63
N SER A 73 6.14 2.60 -4.01
CA SER A 73 7.31 1.75 -4.27
C SER A 73 8.15 2.25 -5.45
N TYR A 74 7.53 2.77 -6.51
CA TYR A 74 8.23 3.38 -7.64
C TYR A 74 9.02 4.63 -7.22
N ALA A 75 8.39 5.53 -6.46
CA ALA A 75 9.03 6.74 -5.97
C ALA A 75 10.22 6.44 -5.05
N LEU A 76 10.03 5.49 -4.12
CA LEU A 76 11.08 5.14 -3.15
C LEU A 76 12.19 4.27 -3.74
N ALA A 77 11.89 3.41 -4.71
CA ALA A 77 12.93 2.69 -5.44
C ALA A 77 13.84 3.66 -6.21
N ALA A 78 13.26 4.71 -6.82
CA ALA A 78 14.05 5.77 -7.45
C ALA A 78 14.91 6.52 -6.42
N ALA A 79 14.32 6.95 -5.30
CA ALA A 79 15.03 7.67 -4.25
C ALA A 79 16.21 6.87 -3.65
N TYR A 80 16.00 5.57 -3.43
CA TYR A 80 17.02 4.69 -2.84
C TYR A 80 18.28 4.53 -3.70
N VAL A 81 18.13 4.51 -5.04
CA VAL A 81 19.28 4.46 -5.97
C VAL A 81 20.13 5.73 -5.89
N PHE A 82 19.53 6.88 -5.56
CA PHE A 82 20.28 8.12 -5.36
C PHE A 82 20.86 8.25 -3.95
N TYR A 83 20.14 7.77 -2.95
CA TYR A 83 20.46 7.93 -1.53
C TYR A 83 20.13 6.63 -0.76
N GLY A 84 21.16 5.86 -0.38
CA GLY A 84 20.99 4.61 0.37
C GLY A 84 20.32 4.81 1.74
N ASP A 85 20.48 5.98 2.35
CA ASP A 85 19.95 6.28 3.70
C ASP A 85 18.42 6.41 3.76
N VAL A 86 17.75 6.45 2.59
CA VAL A 86 16.28 6.50 2.49
C VAL A 86 15.64 5.28 3.16
N GLN A 87 16.31 4.13 3.22
CA GLN A 87 15.79 2.94 3.88
C GLN A 87 15.57 3.14 5.38
N HIS A 88 16.53 3.76 6.08
CA HIS A 88 16.41 4.01 7.51
C HIS A 88 15.31 5.02 7.80
N LEU A 89 15.28 6.13 7.07
CA LEU A 89 14.26 7.16 7.22
C LEU A 89 12.86 6.60 6.96
N TYR A 90 12.70 5.80 5.89
CA TYR A 90 11.42 5.21 5.55
C TYR A 90 10.90 4.24 6.62
N THR A 91 11.77 3.48 7.26
CA THR A 91 11.39 2.55 8.34
C THR A 91 10.80 3.30 9.54
N VAL A 92 11.41 4.44 9.91
CA VAL A 92 10.90 5.30 10.99
C VAL A 92 9.56 5.93 10.58
N VAL A 93 9.46 6.44 9.35
CA VAL A 93 8.23 7.03 8.82
C VAL A 93 7.10 6.01 8.81
N LEU A 94 7.33 4.76 8.39
CA LEU A 94 6.33 3.71 8.42
C LEU A 94 5.84 3.40 9.83
N THR A 95 6.76 3.33 10.80
CA THR A 95 6.41 3.10 12.21
C THR A 95 5.48 4.22 12.71
N LEU A 96 5.83 5.47 12.42
CA LEU A 96 5.02 6.62 12.81
C LEU A 96 3.66 6.63 12.09
N TRP A 97 3.66 6.30 10.80
CA TRP A 97 2.45 6.23 10.00
C TRP A 97 1.49 5.13 10.48
N MET A 98 2.02 3.98 10.92
CA MET A 98 1.24 2.90 11.54
C MET A 98 0.46 3.40 12.76
N TYR A 99 1.11 4.15 13.65
CA TYR A 99 0.43 4.75 14.81
C TYR A 99 -0.65 5.75 14.38
N CYS A 100 -0.39 6.58 13.36
CA CYS A 100 -1.37 7.50 12.81
C CYS A 100 -2.53 6.83 12.05
N SER A 101 -2.52 5.51 11.86
CA SER A 101 -3.52 4.77 11.08
C SER A 101 -4.63 4.16 11.92
N ALA A 102 -4.72 4.49 13.22
CA ALA A 102 -5.74 3.97 14.15
C ALA A 102 -5.95 2.45 14.05
N ILE A 103 -4.83 1.71 13.94
CA ILE A 103 -4.85 0.24 13.88
C ILE A 103 -5.22 -0.35 15.25
N PHE A 104 -4.62 0.20 16.32
CA PHE A 104 -4.75 -0.31 17.69
C PHE A 104 -5.94 0.25 18.47
N TYR A 105 -6.51 1.37 18.02
CA TYR A 105 -7.56 2.08 18.74
C TYR A 105 -8.71 2.48 17.80
N PRO A 106 -9.96 2.48 18.27
CA PRO A 106 -11.08 2.98 17.48
C PRO A 106 -10.98 4.51 17.34
N ALA A 107 -11.17 5.02 16.12
CA ALA A 107 -11.08 6.45 15.86
C ALA A 107 -12.18 7.27 16.56
N ASP A 108 -13.27 6.63 16.96
CA ASP A 108 -14.39 7.26 17.67
C ASP A 108 -14.00 7.76 19.07
N GLN A 109 -12.93 7.23 19.66
CA GLN A 109 -12.41 7.67 20.95
C GLN A 109 -11.52 8.92 20.85
N LEU A 110 -11.14 9.34 19.63
CA LEU A 110 -10.34 10.54 19.41
C LEU A 110 -11.26 11.76 19.29
N SER A 111 -10.94 12.83 19.99
CA SER A 111 -11.59 14.13 19.84
C SER A 111 -10.59 15.21 19.40
N GLY A 112 -11.10 16.24 18.72
CA GLY A 112 -10.31 17.40 18.30
C GLY A 112 -9.51 17.21 16.99
N PRO A 113 -8.44 17.99 16.77
CA PRO A 113 -7.72 18.05 15.49
C PRO A 113 -7.00 16.73 15.14
N ILE A 114 -6.67 15.91 16.14
CA ILE A 114 -6.01 14.61 15.94
C ILE A 114 -6.90 13.67 15.12
N ARG A 115 -8.22 13.70 15.36
CA ARG A 115 -9.18 12.89 14.60
C ARG A 115 -9.19 13.27 13.12
N GLN A 116 -9.15 14.55 12.79
CA GLN A 116 -9.14 15.02 11.40
C GLN A 116 -7.87 14.57 10.67
N VAL A 117 -6.71 14.62 11.33
CA VAL A 117 -5.44 14.16 10.76
C VAL A 117 -5.50 12.65 10.46
N VAL A 118 -6.07 11.86 11.36
CA VAL A 118 -6.26 10.42 11.16
C VAL A 118 -7.28 10.14 10.05
N GLU A 119 -8.38 10.88 9.99
CA GLU A 119 -9.43 10.69 8.95
C GLU A 119 -8.94 11.06 7.53
N ILE A 120 -8.03 12.02 7.39
CA ILE A 120 -7.42 12.41 6.11
C ILE A 120 -6.39 11.37 5.64
N ASN A 121 -5.87 10.51 6.53
CA ASN A 121 -4.85 9.54 6.20
C ASN A 121 -5.39 8.48 5.20
N PRO A 122 -4.78 8.35 4.00
CA PRO A 122 -5.23 7.38 3.00
C PRO A 122 -5.14 5.93 3.49
N LEU A 123 -4.13 5.58 4.31
CA LEU A 123 -4.03 4.23 4.88
C LEU A 123 -5.17 3.94 5.85
N TYR A 124 -5.57 4.93 6.65
CA TYR A 124 -6.70 4.78 7.56
C TYR A 124 -8.01 4.54 6.78
N LEU A 125 -8.22 5.23 5.66
CA LEU A 125 -9.39 5.01 4.78
C LEU A 125 -9.48 3.55 4.33
N PHE A 126 -8.39 2.97 3.80
CA PHE A 126 -8.38 1.57 3.37
C PHE A 126 -8.66 0.60 4.52
N ILE A 127 -8.04 0.83 5.69
CA ILE A 127 -8.22 -0.02 6.88
C ILE A 127 -9.65 0.05 7.40
N ARG A 128 -10.23 1.26 7.49
CA ARG A 128 -11.60 1.49 7.94
C ARG A 128 -12.59 0.74 7.05
N CYS A 129 -12.45 0.85 5.74
CA CYS A 129 -13.37 0.18 4.81
C CYS A 129 -13.19 -1.34 4.78
N LEU A 130 -11.97 -1.85 4.93
CA LEU A 130 -11.73 -3.29 5.05
C LEU A 130 -12.35 -3.86 6.34
N ARG A 131 -12.18 -3.13 7.46
CA ARG A 131 -12.79 -3.49 8.76
C ARG A 131 -14.32 -3.44 8.69
N GLY A 132 -14.88 -2.37 8.11
CA GLY A 132 -16.33 -2.19 7.98
C GLY A 132 -16.99 -3.26 7.10
N ALA A 133 -16.33 -3.63 5.99
CA ALA A 133 -16.83 -4.64 5.07
C ALA A 133 -16.86 -6.05 5.68
N VAL A 134 -15.86 -6.40 6.50
CA VAL A 134 -15.75 -7.76 7.08
C VAL A 134 -16.41 -7.88 8.45
N MET A 135 -16.19 -6.93 9.36
CA MET A 135 -16.63 -7.04 10.76
C MET A 135 -17.99 -6.38 11.02
N GLU A 136 -18.28 -5.26 10.35
CA GLU A 136 -19.51 -4.48 10.60
C GLU A 136 -20.62 -4.77 9.58
N ALA A 137 -20.34 -5.59 8.56
CA ALA A 137 -21.25 -5.86 7.44
C ALA A 137 -21.76 -4.57 6.76
N ARG A 138 -20.95 -3.51 6.75
CA ARG A 138 -21.28 -2.22 6.14
C ARG A 138 -20.55 -2.06 4.81
N PRO A 139 -21.28 -1.84 3.70
CA PRO A 139 -20.63 -1.54 2.43
C PRO A 139 -19.93 -0.17 2.52
N PRO A 140 -18.77 -0.01 1.84
CA PRO A 140 -18.11 1.29 1.76
C PRO A 140 -19.03 2.30 1.08
N SER A 141 -19.05 3.54 1.59
CA SER A 141 -19.83 4.62 0.97
C SER A 141 -19.28 4.94 -0.43
N TRP A 142 -20.13 5.47 -1.32
CA TRP A 142 -19.71 5.96 -2.63
C TRP A 142 -18.60 7.01 -2.53
N GLN A 143 -18.60 7.81 -1.47
CA GLN A 143 -17.54 8.79 -1.19
C GLN A 143 -16.21 8.11 -0.84
N ASP A 144 -16.25 7.07 0.00
CA ASP A 144 -15.05 6.30 0.38
C ASP A 144 -14.45 5.60 -0.83
N LEU A 145 -15.29 5.02 -1.71
CA LEU A 145 -14.85 4.39 -2.95
C LEU A 145 -14.17 5.40 -3.88
N ALA A 146 -14.75 6.59 -4.07
CA ALA A 146 -14.15 7.64 -4.89
C ALA A 146 -12.79 8.10 -4.33
N LEU A 147 -12.69 8.29 -3.00
CA LEU A 147 -11.44 8.65 -2.35
C LEU A 147 -10.39 7.56 -2.47
N MET A 148 -10.76 6.28 -2.34
CA MET A 148 -9.84 5.15 -2.52
C MET A 148 -9.29 5.09 -3.95
N ILE A 149 -10.13 5.31 -4.95
CA ILE A 149 -9.69 5.37 -6.35
C ILE A 149 -8.75 6.55 -6.55
N LEU A 150 -9.11 7.73 -6.01
CA LEU A 150 -8.31 8.94 -6.15
C LEU A 150 -6.91 8.76 -5.52
N TRP A 151 -6.84 8.23 -4.30
CA TRP A 151 -5.55 7.96 -3.65
C TRP A 151 -4.77 6.84 -4.34
N GLY A 152 -5.42 5.73 -4.69
CA GLY A 152 -4.77 4.59 -5.36
C GLY A 152 -4.24 4.94 -6.74
N ALA A 153 -5.10 5.46 -7.61
CA ALA A 153 -4.72 5.87 -8.96
C ALA A 153 -3.81 7.09 -8.94
N GLY A 154 -4.07 8.07 -8.08
CA GLY A 154 -3.23 9.27 -7.94
C GLY A 154 -1.81 8.93 -7.52
N ALA A 155 -1.63 8.12 -6.47
CA ALA A 155 -0.30 7.69 -6.04
C ALA A 155 0.40 6.85 -7.11
N TYR A 156 -0.32 5.97 -7.81
CA TYR A 156 0.23 5.20 -8.92
C TYR A 156 0.74 6.10 -10.06
N LEU A 157 -0.08 7.04 -10.52
CA LEU A 157 0.28 7.95 -11.61
C LEU A 157 1.45 8.86 -11.24
N VAL A 158 1.45 9.40 -10.02
CA VAL A 158 2.55 10.24 -9.52
C VAL A 158 3.83 9.41 -9.39
N GLY A 159 3.76 8.22 -8.78
CA GLY A 159 4.90 7.32 -8.62
C GLY A 159 5.49 6.88 -9.95
N TRP A 160 4.64 6.50 -10.90
CA TRP A 160 5.04 6.13 -12.26
C TRP A 160 5.63 7.32 -13.04
N GLY A 161 5.05 8.52 -12.89
CA GLY A 161 5.56 9.75 -13.49
C GLY A 161 6.96 10.12 -13.00
N ILE A 162 7.18 10.06 -11.69
CA ILE A 162 8.50 10.27 -11.06
C ILE A 162 9.50 9.24 -11.61
N PHE A 163 9.13 7.96 -11.63
CA PHE A 163 10.00 6.90 -12.11
C PHE A 163 10.40 7.10 -13.58
N ARG A 164 9.44 7.45 -14.44
CA ARG A 164 9.69 7.71 -15.86
C ARG A 164 10.61 8.91 -16.08
N TRP A 165 10.44 9.96 -15.28
CA TRP A 165 11.31 11.15 -15.36
C TRP A 165 12.74 10.86 -14.92
N PHE A 166 12.93 10.08 -13.85
CA PHE A 166 14.25 9.70 -13.36
C PHE A 166 14.90 8.51 -14.08
N ARG A 167 14.17 7.81 -14.96
CA ARG A 167 14.63 6.59 -15.65
C ARG A 167 16.01 6.75 -16.33
N VAL A 168 16.25 7.88 -16.99
CA VAL A 168 17.54 8.14 -17.68
C VAL A 168 18.68 8.33 -16.68
N LYS A 169 18.44 9.04 -15.58
CA LYS A 169 19.45 9.26 -14.52
C LYS A 169 19.70 7.99 -13.70
N LEU A 170 18.68 7.13 -13.53
CA LEU A 170 18.81 5.84 -12.84
C LEU A 170 19.77 4.90 -13.60
N LEU A 171 19.65 4.84 -14.93
CA LEU A 171 20.54 4.04 -15.78
C LEU A 171 22.01 4.51 -15.76
N GLN A 172 22.27 5.79 -15.50
CA GLN A 172 23.63 6.34 -15.46
C GLN A 172 24.33 6.12 -14.10
N ARG A 173 23.57 5.91 -13.02
CA ARG A 173 24.10 5.70 -11.66
C ARG A 173 24.16 4.24 -11.22
N LEU A 174 23.32 3.38 -11.81
CA LEU A 174 23.40 1.92 -11.66
C LEU A 174 24.62 1.39 -12.42
#